data_AF-D9QIE8-F1
#
_entry.id   AF-D9QIE8-F1
#
_cell.length_a   1.000
_cell.length_b   1.000
_cell.length_c   1.000
_cell.angle_alpha   90.00
_cell.angle_beta   90.00
_cell.angle_gamma   90.00
#
_symmetry.space_group_name_H-M   'P 1'
#
loop_
_entity.id
_entity.type
_entity.pdbx_description
1 polymer ?
#
loop_
_entity_poly.entity_id
_entity_poly.type
_entity_poly.pdbx_seq_one_letter_code
_entity_poly.pdbx_strand_id
1 'polypeptide(L)'
;MLELRPNCECCDRDLPYDSPDARICTFECTFCADCAEDVCLNCGGELVKRPVRPARLLEKYPPSTKRVLKDVCPQAESRGLSRRTG
;
A
#
# COMPACT_ATOMS: atom_id res chain seq x y z
N MET A 1 3.20 -12.41 10.96
CA MET A 1 3.71 -11.04 11.21
C MET A 1 3.36 -10.22 9.97
N LEU A 2 2.98 -8.95 10.12
CA LEU A 2 2.63 -8.10 8.98
C LEU A 2 3.73 -8.13 7.90
N GLU A 3 3.35 -8.30 6.65
CA GLU A 3 4.25 -8.32 5.49
C GLU A 3 4.91 -6.97 5.28
N LEU A 4 4.20 -5.85 5.53
CA LEU A 4 4.64 -4.49 5.19
C LEU A 4 4.98 -4.35 3.70
N ARG A 5 3.97 -4.50 2.84
CA ARG A 5 4.14 -4.41 1.37
C ARG A 5 4.75 -3.07 0.96
N PRO A 6 5.67 -3.04 -0.02
CA PRO A 6 6.49 -1.86 -0.28
C PRO A 6 5.82 -0.86 -1.22
N ASN A 7 4.56 -1.06 -1.62
CA ASN A 7 3.89 -0.23 -2.62
C ASN A 7 2.40 -0.01 -2.32
N CYS A 8 1.85 1.03 -2.94
CA CYS A 8 0.41 1.28 -2.99
C CYS A 8 -0.25 0.35 -4.02
N GLU A 9 -1.29 -0.38 -3.62
CA GLU A 9 -2.00 -1.31 -4.50
C GLU A 9 -2.81 -0.62 -5.61
N CYS A 10 -2.93 0.71 -5.56
CA CYS A 10 -3.70 1.54 -6.49
C CYS A 10 -2.81 2.17 -7.57
N CYS A 11 -1.72 2.83 -7.17
CA CYS A 11 -0.86 3.63 -8.05
C CYS A 11 0.59 3.17 -8.13
N ASP A 12 0.91 2.05 -7.48
CA ASP A 12 2.26 1.46 -7.39
C ASP A 12 3.35 2.35 -6.80
N ARG A 13 3.02 3.51 -6.20
CA ARG A 13 4.01 4.35 -5.49
C ARG A 13 4.67 3.55 -4.36
N ASP A 14 5.97 3.76 -4.17
CA ASP A 14 6.72 3.17 -3.07
C ASP A 14 6.22 3.66 -1.71
N LEU A 15 6.03 2.71 -0.79
CA LEU A 15 5.61 2.90 0.59
C LEU A 15 6.59 2.14 1.49
N PRO A 16 7.75 2.74 1.84
CA PRO A 16 8.73 2.12 2.73
C PRO A 16 8.13 1.81 4.10
N TYR A 17 8.78 0.90 4.85
CA TYR A 17 8.25 0.36 6.13
C TYR A 17 7.91 1.44 7.17
N ASP A 18 8.52 2.62 7.08
CA ASP A 18 8.37 3.80 7.93
C ASP A 18 7.57 4.94 7.27
N SER A 19 6.99 4.70 6.09
CA SER A 19 6.20 5.70 5.37
C SER A 19 5.03 6.22 6.22
N PRO A 20 4.90 7.54 6.41
CA PRO A 20 3.76 8.14 7.12
C PRO A 20 2.45 8.05 6.32
N ASP A 21 2.55 7.85 5.01
CA ASP A 21 1.45 7.87 4.07
C ASP A 21 0.82 6.49 3.85
N ALA A 22 1.45 5.43 4.36
CA ALA A 22 0.93 4.08 4.22
C ALA A 22 -0.33 3.89 5.09
N ARG A 23 -1.41 3.45 4.45
CA ARG A 23 -2.65 3.00 5.04
C ARG A 23 -2.79 1.49 4.85
N ILE A 24 -3.32 0.79 5.85
CA ILE A 24 -3.45 -0.67 5.85
C ILE A 24 -4.79 -1.10 6.47
N CYS A 25 -5.39 -2.18 5.95
CA CYS A 25 -6.54 -2.86 6.56
C CYS A 25 -6.13 -4.22 7.18
N THR A 26 -7.09 -4.93 7.78
CA THR A 26 -6.85 -6.25 8.42
C THR A 26 -6.39 -7.34 7.47
N PHE A 27 -6.63 -7.21 6.16
CA PHE A 27 -6.16 -8.11 5.10
C PHE A 27 -4.82 -7.68 4.49
N GLU A 28 -4.17 -6.67 5.08
CA GLU A 28 -2.92 -6.09 4.60
C GLU A 28 -2.98 -5.46 3.20
N CYS A 29 -4.17 -5.07 2.73
CA CYS A 29 -4.27 -4.20 1.56
C CYS A 29 -3.60 -2.86 1.88
N THR A 30 -2.62 -2.47 1.07
CA THR A 30 -1.80 -1.28 1.35
C THR A 30 -2.08 -0.17 0.34
N PHE A 31 -2.38 1.03 0.84
CA PHE A 31 -2.63 2.21 0.02
C PHE A 31 -1.81 3.41 0.51
N CYS A 32 -1.54 4.37 -0.38
CA CYS A 32 -1.06 5.68 0.05
C CYS A 32 -2.26 6.57 0.42
N ALA A 33 -2.07 7.53 1.31
CA ALA A 33 -3.13 8.45 1.75
C ALA A 33 -3.80 9.19 0.57
N ASP A 34 -3.06 9.53 -0.50
CA ASP A 34 -3.62 10.13 -1.71
C ASP A 34 -4.65 9.25 -2.43
N CYS A 35 -4.52 7.92 -2.34
CA CYS A 35 -5.34 6.97 -3.09
C CYS A 35 -6.54 6.48 -2.27
N ALA A 36 -6.34 6.28 -0.97
CA ALA A 36 -7.39 5.89 -0.04
C ALA A 36 -6.94 6.20 1.40
N GLU A 37 -7.80 6.88 2.16
CA GLU A 37 -7.49 7.27 3.54
C GLU A 37 -8.22 6.38 4.56
N ASP A 38 -9.54 6.34 4.52
CA ASP A 38 -10.36 5.68 5.57
C ASP A 38 -11.01 4.36 5.15
N VAL A 39 -11.23 4.14 3.83
CA VAL A 39 -11.94 2.97 3.31
C VAL A 39 -11.09 2.23 2.29
N CYS A 40 -10.93 0.93 2.52
CA CYS A 40 -10.16 0.04 1.66
C CYS A 40 -10.87 -0.21 0.32
N LEU A 41 -10.21 0.14 -0.78
CA LEU A 41 -10.77 -0.02 -2.14
C LEU A 41 -10.90 -1.49 -2.59
N ASN A 42 -10.24 -2.43 -1.91
CA ASN A 42 -10.33 -3.85 -2.23
C ASN A 42 -11.46 -4.58 -1.47
N CYS A 43 -11.71 -4.22 -0.21
CA CYS A 43 -12.62 -4.97 0.66
C CYS A 43 -13.69 -4.15 1.38
N GLY A 44 -13.70 -2.82 1.23
CA GLY A 44 -14.66 -1.92 1.89
C GLY A 44 -14.46 -1.75 3.40
N GLY A 45 -13.44 -2.37 3.99
CA GLY A 45 -13.12 -2.25 5.41
C GLY A 45 -12.38 -0.95 5.75
N GLU A 46 -12.17 -0.72 7.05
CA GLU A 46 -11.42 0.42 7.58
C GLU A 46 -9.94 0.38 7.15
N LEU A 47 -9.43 1.54 6.76
CA LEU A 47 -8.00 1.80 6.62
C LEU A 47 -7.52 2.62 7.80
N VAL A 48 -6.39 2.20 8.37
CA VAL A 48 -5.70 2.94 9.42
C VAL A 48 -4.27 3.22 8.99
N LYS A 49 -3.60 4.16 9.67
CA LYS A 49 -2.16 4.36 9.48
C LYS A 49 -1.40 3.06 9.73
N ARG A 50 -0.55 2.66 8.77
CA ARG A 50 0.24 1.43 8.87
C ARG A 50 1.21 1.51 10.06
N PRO A 51 1.20 0.53 10.99
CA PRO A 51 2.18 0.48 12.06
C PRO A 51 3.61 0.37 11.51
N VAL A 52 4.54 1.11 12.14
CA VAL A 52 5.96 1.09 11.76
C VAL A 52 6.69 -0.01 12.52
N ARG A 53 7.50 -0.80 11.80
CA ARG A 53 8.44 -1.74 12.43
C ARG A 53 9.68 -0.97 12.92
N PRO A 54 10.04 -1.05 14.21
CA PRO A 54 11.24 -0.37 14.73
C PRO A 54 12.51 -0.78 13.99
N ALA A 55 13.39 0.19 13.70
CA ALA A 55 14.59 -0.02 12.90
C ALA A 55 15.48 -1.18 13.40
N ARG A 56 15.65 -1.31 14.72
CA ARG A 56 16.43 -2.38 15.36
C ARG A 56 15.92 -3.80 15.10
N LEU A 57 14.69 -3.95 14.59
CA LEU A 57 14.06 -5.24 14.30
C LEU A 57 14.04 -5.57 12.80
N LEU A 58 14.49 -4.67 11.92
CA LEU A 58 14.42 -4.88 10.47
C LEU A 58 15.35 -5.98 9.97
N GLU A 59 16.54 -6.13 10.57
CA GLU A 59 17.47 -7.20 10.21
C GLU A 59 16.88 -8.58 10.52
N LYS A 60 16.24 -8.71 11.69
CA LYS A 60 15.61 -9.97 12.12
C LYS A 60 14.26 -10.23 11.44
N TYR A 61 13.52 -9.17 11.12
CA TYR A 61 12.18 -9.21 10.56
C TYR A 61 12.06 -8.21 9.41
N PRO A 62 12.61 -8.50 8.22
CA PRO A 62 12.61 -7.57 7.11
C PRO A 62 11.18 -7.32 6.58
N PRO A 63 10.89 -6.12 6.04
CA PRO A 63 9.65 -5.89 5.32
C PRO A 63 9.63 -6.71 4.02
N SER A 64 8.44 -6.95 3.50
CA SER A 64 8.24 -7.69 2.26
C SER A 64 8.75 -6.89 1.06
N THR A 65 9.33 -7.60 0.10
CA THR A 65 9.68 -7.06 -1.23
C THR A 65 8.58 -7.29 -2.25
N LYS A 66 7.51 -7.98 -1.88
CA LYS A 66 6.40 -8.32 -2.77
C LYS A 66 5.52 -7.09 -3.05
N ARG A 67 5.58 -6.59 -4.28
CA ARG A 67 4.64 -5.58 -4.78
C ARG A 67 3.29 -6.21 -5.14
N VAL A 68 2.21 -5.48 -4.90
CA VAL A 68 0.85 -5.85 -5.31
C VAL A 68 0.22 -4.65 -6.00
N LEU A 69 -0.33 -4.84 -7.20
CA LEU A 69 -1.05 -3.81 -7.95
C LEU A 69 -2.43 -4.34 -8.34
N LYS A 70 -3.46 -3.51 -8.21
CA LYS A 70 -4.87 -3.84 -8.41
C LYS A 70 -5.55 -2.74 -9.23
N ASP A 71 -6.51 -3.13 -10.07
CA ASP A 71 -7.35 -2.19 -10.83
C ASP A 71 -8.51 -1.69 -9.96
N VAL A 72 -8.18 -0.97 -8.89
CA VAL A 72 -9.14 -0.43 -7.91
C VAL A 72 -9.07 1.09 -7.77
N CYS A 73 -8.18 1.74 -8.54
CA CYS A 73 -7.89 3.16 -8.37
C CYS A 73 -9.00 4.02 -9.01
N PRO A 74 -9.80 4.78 -8.24
CA PRO A 74 -10.90 5.58 -8.78
C PRO A 74 -10.43 6.72 -9.69
N GLN A 75 -9.14 7.04 -9.68
CA GLN A 75 -8.51 8.15 -10.41
C GLN A 75 -7.48 7.68 -11.46
N ALA A 76 -7.50 6.40 -11.86
CA ALA A 76 -6.50 5.84 -12.79
C ALA A 76 -6.42 6.59 -14.15
N GLU A 77 -7.50 7.25 -14.56
CA GLU A 77 -7.57 7.94 -15.86
C GLU A 77 -6.82 9.29 -15.90
N SER A 78 -6.56 9.93 -14.76
CA SER A 78 -5.95 11.27 -14.72
C SER A 78 -4.42 11.29 -14.50
N ARG A 79 -3.82 10.16 -14.11
CA ARG A 79 -2.38 10.06 -13.77
C ARG A 79 -1.48 9.49 -14.85
N GLY A 80 -1.95 9.35 -16.10
CA GLY A 80 -1.08 9.07 -17.25
C GLY A 80 -0.30 7.75 -17.19
N LEU A 81 -0.69 6.80 -16.33
CA LEU A 81 -0.13 5.46 -16.36
C LEU A 81 -0.81 4.67 -17.47
N SER A 82 -0.30 4.88 -18.69
CA SER A 82 -0.65 4.14 -19.90
C SER A 82 -0.83 2.66 -19.57
N ARG A 83 -2.08 2.19 -19.64
CA ARG A 83 -2.43 0.77 -19.60
C ARG A 83 -1.64 0.11 -20.73
N ARG A 84 -0.49 -0.49 -20.43
CA ARG A 84 0.21 -1.39 -21.36
C ARG A 84 -0.58 -2.69 -21.42
N THR A 85 -1.67 -2.67 -22.19
CA THR A 85 -2.20 -3.86 -22.85
C THR A 85 -1.28 -4.17 -24.02
N GLY A 86 -0.57 -5.30 -23.93
CA GLY A 86 0.14 -5.96 -25.02
C GLY A 86 0.01 -7.46 -24.82
#